data_AF-A0A4Y2S9K7-F1
#
_entry.id   AF-A0A4Y2S9K7-F1
#
_cell.length_a   1.000
_cell.length_b   1.000
_cell.length_c   1.000
_cell.angle_alpha   90.00
_cell.angle_beta   90.00
_cell.angle_gamma   90.00
#
_symmetry.space_group_name_H-M   'P 1'
#
loop_
_entity.id
_entity.type
_entity.pdbx_description
1 polymer ?
#
loop_
_entity_poly.entity_id
_entity_poly.type
_entity_poly.pdbx_seq_one_letter_code
_entity_poly.pdbx_strand_id
1 'polypeptide(L)'
;MDSEKTSLNRLRGALRQSVTKLENYIKQGASEDKVVLETKLTKVETIRKKLFDLQKRYYELTPEADLTETVEAIEQMETSLEEMEKSLKYLISKHKLIIRFPNSILKKIKLKSY
;
A
#
# COMPACT_ATOMS: atom_id res chain seq x y z
N MET A 1 -29.46 -2.01 12.50
CA MET A 1 -28.15 -2.29 13.11
C MET A 1 -27.42 -3.44 12.43
N ASP A 2 -28.04 -4.63 12.30
CA ASP A 2 -27.35 -5.80 11.71
C ASP A 2 -27.02 -5.70 10.21
N SER A 3 -27.88 -5.03 9.42
CA SER A 3 -27.62 -4.82 7.99
C SER A 3 -26.42 -3.91 7.72
N GLU A 4 -26.21 -2.94 8.59
CA GLU A 4 -25.12 -1.96 8.49
C GLU A 4 -23.78 -2.60 8.89
N LYS A 5 -23.75 -3.33 10.02
CA LYS A 5 -22.58 -4.12 10.43
C LYS A 5 -22.17 -5.13 9.36
N THR A 6 -23.14 -5.80 8.73
CA THR A 6 -22.90 -6.71 7.60
C THR A 6 -22.28 -5.99 6.40
N SER A 7 -22.74 -4.78 6.10
CA SER A 7 -22.22 -3.97 4.99
C SER A 7 -20.79 -3.51 5.25
N LEU A 8 -20.47 -3.10 6.48
CA LEU A 8 -19.10 -2.76 6.88
C LEU A 8 -18.17 -3.98 6.79
N ASN A 9 -18.61 -5.16 7.23
CA ASN A 9 -17.81 -6.39 7.13
C ASN A 9 -17.51 -6.77 5.67
N ARG A 10 -18.47 -6.59 4.75
CA ARG A 10 -18.25 -6.79 3.31
C ARG A 10 -17.24 -5.79 2.76
N LEU A 11 -17.33 -4.52 3.17
CA LEU A 11 -16.37 -3.49 2.77
C LEU A 11 -14.95 -3.80 3.28
N ARG A 12 -14.82 -4.23 4.54
CA ARG A 12 -13.56 -4.73 5.13
C ARG A 12 -12.97 -5.84 4.27
N GLY A 13 -13.78 -6.83 3.87
CA GLY A 13 -13.36 -7.92 3.00
C GLY A 13 -12.87 -7.45 1.62
N ALA A 14 -13.60 -6.51 1.00
CA ALA A 14 -13.21 -5.95 -0.30
C ALA A 14 -11.90 -5.13 -0.23
N LEU A 15 -11.69 -4.39 0.86
CA LEU A 15 -10.44 -3.67 1.11
C LEU A 15 -9.28 -4.64 1.31
N ARG A 16 -9.47 -5.71 2.09
CA ARG A 16 -8.46 -6.77 2.26
C ARG A 16 -8.05 -7.37 0.92
N GLN A 17 -9.01 -7.73 0.07
CA GLN A 17 -8.70 -8.24 -1.28
C GLN A 17 -7.93 -7.21 -2.12
N SER A 18 -8.26 -5.92 -2.00
CA SER A 18 -7.56 -4.85 -2.72
C SER A 18 -6.10 -4.71 -2.26
N VAL A 19 -5.85 -4.79 -0.94
CA VAL A 19 -4.51 -4.80 -0.34
C VAL A 19 -3.72 -6.00 -0.86
N THR A 20 -4.24 -7.22 -0.72
CA THR A 20 -3.57 -8.45 -1.19
C THR A 20 -3.26 -8.41 -2.68
N LYS A 21 -4.20 -7.90 -3.49
CA LYS A 21 -3.99 -7.76 -4.94
C LYS A 21 -2.83 -6.81 -5.23
N LEU A 22 -2.79 -5.65 -4.57
CA LEU A 22 -1.72 -4.67 -4.74
C LEU A 22 -0.36 -5.21 -4.29
N GLU A 23 -0.34 -5.91 -3.15
CA GLU A 23 0.85 -6.52 -2.59
C GLU A 23 1.44 -7.57 -3.53
N ASN A 24 0.60 -8.45 -4.08
CA ASN A 24 1.03 -9.46 -5.05
C ASN A 24 1.63 -8.82 -6.31
N TYR A 25 1.05 -7.71 -6.80
CA TYR A 25 1.64 -7.00 -7.94
C TYR A 25 3.04 -6.48 -7.65
N ILE A 26 3.26 -5.90 -6.46
CA ILE A 26 4.58 -5.37 -6.08
C ILE A 26 5.59 -6.52 -5.95
N LYS A 27 5.17 -7.66 -5.36
CA LYS A 27 6.02 -8.86 -5.21
C LYS A 27 6.40 -9.52 -6.54
N GLN A 28 5.54 -9.43 -7.57
CA GLN A 28 5.82 -9.99 -8.89
C GLN A 28 7.01 -9.33 -9.60
N GLY A 29 7.52 -8.18 -9.11
CA GLY A 29 8.84 -7.68 -9.46
C GLY A 29 9.02 -7.31 -10.93
N ALA A 30 7.94 -7.09 -11.66
CA ALA A 30 8.01 -6.62 -13.05
C ALA A 30 8.70 -5.24 -13.09
N SER A 31 9.56 -5.03 -14.10
CA SER A 31 10.14 -3.72 -14.37
C SER A 31 9.03 -2.77 -14.85
N GLU A 32 8.46 -2.01 -13.94
CA GLU A 32 7.39 -1.07 -14.22
C GLU A 32 7.94 0.35 -14.42
N ASP A 33 7.39 1.06 -15.40
CA ASP A 33 7.69 2.48 -15.59
C ASP A 33 7.18 3.32 -14.40
N LYS A 34 7.83 4.46 -14.18
CA LYS A 34 7.56 5.42 -13.12
C LYS A 34 6.07 5.78 -13.01
N VAL A 35 5.37 6.00 -14.13
CA VAL A 35 3.94 6.36 -14.13
C VAL A 35 3.08 5.26 -13.52
N VAL A 36 3.42 3.98 -13.77
CA VAL A 36 2.72 2.83 -13.20
C VAL A 36 2.98 2.75 -11.70
N LEU A 37 4.22 2.96 -11.26
CA LEU A 37 4.59 2.99 -9.84
C LEU A 37 3.87 4.14 -9.09
N GLU A 38 3.81 5.33 -9.67
CA GLU A 38 3.08 6.48 -9.12
C GLU A 38 1.58 6.21 -9.02
N THR A 39 0.99 5.59 -10.05
CA THR A 39 -0.43 5.18 -10.02
C THR A 39 -0.71 4.19 -8.88
N LYS A 40 0.21 3.25 -8.62
CA LYS A 40 0.08 2.32 -7.48
C LYS A 40 0.21 3.03 -6.14
N LEU A 41 1.08 4.03 -6.04
CA LEU A 41 1.20 4.84 -4.82
C LEU A 41 -0.11 5.58 -4.52
N THR A 42 -0.76 6.17 -5.54
CA THR A 42 -2.10 6.77 -5.38
C THR A 42 -3.17 5.75 -4.95
N LYS A 43 -3.05 4.49 -5.41
CA LYS A 43 -3.94 3.41 -4.93
C LYS A 43 -3.72 3.10 -3.45
N VAL A 44 -2.48 3.07 -2.96
CA VAL A 44 -2.18 2.93 -1.52
C VAL A 44 -2.89 4.02 -0.72
N GLU A 45 -2.73 5.29 -1.12
CA GLU A 45 -3.37 6.42 -0.45
C GLU A 45 -4.90 6.32 -0.45
N THR A 46 -5.47 5.88 -1.59
CA THR A 46 -6.92 5.71 -1.73
C THR A 46 -7.45 4.61 -0.81
N ILE A 47 -6.76 3.47 -0.71
CA ILE A 47 -7.15 2.38 0.18
C ILE A 47 -7.03 2.83 1.64
N ARG A 48 -5.96 3.53 2.00
CA ARG A 48 -5.75 4.06 3.36
C ARG A 48 -6.87 5.00 3.80
N LYS A 49 -7.28 5.93 2.93
CA LYS A 49 -8.45 6.81 3.21
C LYS A 49 -9.73 6.00 3.47
N LYS A 50 -9.98 4.96 2.65
CA LYS A 50 -11.15 4.08 2.84
C LYS A 50 -11.09 3.25 4.12
N LEU A 51 -9.90 2.83 4.56
CA LEU A 51 -9.71 2.13 5.83
C LEU A 51 -10.00 3.05 7.03
N PHE A 52 -9.52 4.29 6.97
CA PHE A 52 -9.82 5.30 7.98
C PHE A 52 -11.32 5.58 8.08
N ASP A 53 -11.99 5.78 6.94
CA ASP A 53 -13.45 5.97 6.91
C ASP A 53 -14.21 4.74 7.45
N LEU A 54 -13.74 3.54 7.10
CA LEU A 54 -14.32 2.29 7.60
C LEU A 54 -14.20 2.19 9.12
N GLN A 55 -13.01 2.45 9.67
CA GLN A 55 -12.74 2.41 11.10
C GLN A 55 -13.65 3.38 11.86
N LYS A 56 -13.76 4.63 11.36
CA LYS A 56 -14.66 5.64 11.93
C LYS A 56 -16.11 5.16 11.98
N ARG A 57 -16.63 4.56 10.90
CA ARG A 57 -18.00 4.04 10.86
C ARG A 57 -18.24 2.89 11.82
N TYR A 58 -17.24 2.03 12.07
CA TYR A 58 -17.38 0.98 13.08
C TYR A 58 -17.51 1.57 14.50
N TYR A 59 -16.71 2.59 14.83
CA TYR A 59 -16.82 3.27 16.12
C TYR A 59 -18.15 4.00 16.31
N GLU A 60 -18.67 4.64 15.26
CA GLU A 60 -19.98 5.31 15.29
C GLU A 60 -21.15 4.33 15.44
N LEU A 61 -21.05 3.15 14.84
CA LEU A 61 -22.14 2.17 14.82
C LEU A 61 -22.32 1.44 16.16
N THR A 62 -21.22 1.12 16.84
CA THR A 62 -21.27 0.35 18.09
C THR A 62 -20.17 0.79 19.05
N PRO A 63 -20.38 1.87 19.83
CA PRO A 63 -19.41 2.38 20.78
C PRO A 63 -19.07 1.37 21.89
N GLU A 64 -20.00 0.48 22.26
CA GLU A 64 -19.79 -0.54 23.28
C GLU A 64 -19.42 -1.93 22.74
N ALA A 65 -19.29 -2.11 21.42
CA ALA A 65 -18.94 -3.43 20.87
C ALA A 65 -17.45 -3.72 21.00
N ASP A 66 -17.13 -4.98 21.29
CA ASP A 66 -15.78 -5.49 21.06
C ASP A 66 -15.49 -5.48 19.54
N LEU A 67 -14.61 -4.55 19.15
CA LEU A 67 -14.14 -4.37 17.78
C LEU A 67 -12.71 -4.89 17.58
N THR A 68 -12.17 -5.66 18.54
CA THR A 68 -10.77 -6.12 18.52
C THR A 68 -10.38 -6.76 17.19
N GLU A 69 -11.14 -7.74 16.70
CA GLU A 69 -10.88 -8.40 15.40
C GLU A 69 -10.87 -7.40 14.24
N THR A 70 -11.73 -6.37 14.29
CA THR A 70 -11.82 -5.37 13.23
C THR A 70 -10.64 -4.41 13.27
N VAL A 71 -10.25 -3.96 14.47
CA VAL A 71 -9.08 -3.10 14.67
C VAL A 71 -7.83 -3.82 14.21
N GLU A 72 -7.59 -5.05 14.67
CA GLU A 72 -6.44 -5.86 14.26
C GLU A 72 -6.39 -6.07 12.74
N ALA A 73 -7.54 -6.37 12.11
CA ALA A 73 -7.59 -6.55 10.67
C ALA A 73 -7.26 -5.25 9.90
N ILE A 74 -7.69 -4.10 10.41
CA ILE A 74 -7.37 -2.78 9.83
C ILE A 74 -5.88 -2.47 10.02
N GLU A 75 -5.33 -2.65 11.21
CA GLU A 75 -3.91 -2.43 11.52
C GLU A 75 -2.98 -3.31 10.66
N GLN A 76 -3.33 -4.57 10.44
CA GLN A 76 -2.60 -5.46 9.53
C GLN A 76 -2.59 -4.93 8.10
N MET A 77 -3.74 -4.45 7.61
CA MET A 77 -3.83 -3.84 6.28
C MET A 77 -3.02 -2.54 6.20
N GLU A 78 -3.03 -1.71 7.24
CA GLU A 78 -2.26 -0.46 7.30
C GLU A 78 -0.76 -0.71 7.29
N THR A 79 -0.29 -1.69 8.07
CA THR A 79 1.11 -2.11 8.09
C THR A 79 1.56 -2.59 6.70
N SER A 80 0.76 -3.44 6.05
CA SER A 80 1.02 -3.88 4.67
C SER A 80 1.07 -2.69 3.68
N LEU A 81 0.17 -1.73 3.81
CA LEU A 81 0.17 -0.51 3.00
C LEU A 81 1.40 0.37 3.23
N GLU A 82 1.89 0.47 4.46
CA GLU A 82 3.12 1.19 4.79
C GLU A 82 4.36 0.54 4.14
N GLU A 83 4.48 -0.78 4.22
CA GLU A 83 5.58 -1.52 3.59
C GLU A 83 5.55 -1.39 2.05
N MET A 84 4.36 -1.48 1.45
CA MET A 84 4.16 -1.26 0.03
C MET A 84 4.54 0.16 -0.39
N GLU A 85 4.14 1.16 0.39
CA GLU A 85 4.50 2.57 0.15
C GLU A 85 6.00 2.80 0.19
N LYS A 86 6.70 2.27 1.19
CA LYS A 86 8.18 2.31 1.29
C LYS A 86 8.82 1.69 0.05
N SER A 87 8.33 0.53 -0.37
CA SER A 87 8.83 -0.20 -1.54
C SER A 87 8.62 0.61 -2.84
N LEU A 88 7.43 1.16 -3.04
CA LEU A 88 7.11 1.97 -4.21
C LEU A 88 7.95 3.26 -4.27
N LYS A 89 8.09 3.97 -3.15
CA LYS A 89 8.93 5.18 -3.06
C LYS A 89 10.39 4.88 -3.38
N TYR A 90 10.91 3.74 -2.93
CA TYR A 90 12.24 3.27 -3.28
C TYR A 90 12.39 3.02 -4.78
N LEU A 91 11.45 2.28 -5.40
CA LEU A 91 11.48 1.98 -6.84
C LEU A 91 11.39 3.24 -7.71
N ILE A 92 10.54 4.20 -7.34
CA ILE A 92 10.42 5.50 -8.02
C ILE A 92 11.74 6.29 -7.90
N SER A 93 12.35 6.29 -6.72
CA SER A 93 13.62 6.99 -6.49
C SER A 93 14.77 6.37 -7.27
N LYS A 94 14.80 5.03 -7.38
CA LYS A 94 15.77 4.31 -8.22
C LYS A 94 15.64 4.71 -9.70
N HIS A 95 14.43 4.87 -10.22
CA HIS A 95 14.22 5.39 -11.58
C HIS A 95 14.82 6.80 -11.77
N LYS A 96 14.67 7.70 -10.80
CA LYS A 96 15.30 9.04 -10.84
C LYS A 96 16.83 8.94 -10.92
N LEU A 97 17.43 7.99 -10.20
CA LEU A 97 18.89 7.77 -10.22
C LEU A 97 19.37 7.17 -11.54
N ILE A 98 18.65 6.23 -12.13
CA ILE A 98 19.00 5.65 -13.45
C ILE A 98 19.01 6.72 -14.54
N ILE A 99 18.03 7.63 -14.53
CA ILE A 99 17.97 8.75 -15.47
C ILE A 99 19.13 9.72 -15.25
N ARG A 100 19.42 10.05 -13.98
CA ARG A 100 20.49 11.00 -13.62
C ARG A 100 21.89 10.44 -13.84
N PHE A 101 22.07 9.14 -13.63
CA PHE A 101 23.34 8.43 -13.77
C PHE A 101 23.10 7.12 -14.53
N PRO A 102 23.28 7.13 -15.86
CA PRO A 102 23.23 5.92 -16.66
C PRO A 102 24.15 4.84 -16.09
N ASN A 103 23.76 3.57 -16.20
CA ASN A 103 24.53 2.42 -15.69
C ASN A 103 25.99 2.39 -16.19
N SER A 104 26.27 2.98 -17.36
CA SER A 104 27.62 3.14 -17.91
C SER A 104 28.50 4.07 -17.06
N ILE A 105 27.92 5.12 -16.45
CA ILE A 105 28.62 6.05 -15.56
C ILE A 105 28.80 5.41 -14.18
N LEU A 106 27.79 4.73 -13.65
CA LEU A 106 27.87 4.03 -12.36
C LEU A 106 28.94 2.92 -12.37
N LYS A 107 29.05 2.15 -13.46
CA LYS A 107 30.12 1.16 -13.64
C LYS A 107 31.51 1.80 -13.68
N LYS A 108 31.66 2.95 -14.37
CA LYS A 108 32.93 3.69 -14.43
C LYS A 108 33.36 4.26 -13.07
N ILE A 109 32.44 4.74 -12.25
CA ILE A 109 32.75 5.22 -10.90
C ILE A 109 33.21 4.06 -10.02
N LYS A 110 32.50 2.92 -10.06
CA LYS A 110 32.84 1.73 -9.25
C LYS A 110 34.20 1.12 -9.63
N LEU A 111 34.60 1.22 -10.90
CA LEU A 111 35.91 0.77 -11.40
C LEU A 111 37.08 1.72 -11.07
N LYS A 112 36.80 2.98 -10.69
CA LYS A 112 37.82 3.98 -10.34
C LYS A 112 38.12 4.07 -8.83
N SER A 113 37.44 3.27 -8.00
CA SER A 113 37.64 3.22 -6.54
C SER A 113 38.53 2.05 -6.08
N TYR A 114 39.27 1.43 -7.00
CA TYR A 114 40.38 0.51 -6.75
C TYR A 114 41.66 1.14 -7.30
#